data_AF-A0A6F8ZKU4-F1
#
_entry.id   AF-A0A6F8ZKU4-F1
#
_cell.length_a   1.000
_cell.length_b   1.000
_cell.length_c   1.000
_cell.angle_alpha   90.00
_cell.angle_beta   90.00
_cell.angle_gamma   90.00
#
_symmetry.space_group_name_H-M   'P 1'
#
loop_
_entity.id
_entity.type
_entity.pdbx_description
1 polymer ?
#
loop_
_entity_poly.entity_id
_entity_poly.type
_entity_poly.pdbx_seq_one_letter_code
_entity_poly.pdbx_strand_id
1 'polypeptide(L)'
;MSLPRIAVSQAPYTRDPAQAWERIEGHLREAARRNLDLVVFPEWFLGLNPVEVLPNRHSERLGALARELGLTVVTGSVRALDPITGRKQQRGMVIEADGTLAGTQAKLNFLPTERPWFDSGGGLTPIPSRWGRILLLLGPDAQEEELWRQAEAFRPDLLCILPGLRTQREREAVQDQALAVSARAGCTVVLAPLTGRFSGTAYLGGALVAHRGRILAAGDESVPLLVAGDPEAPLIQLGTTDVSAVVPVGPLRPGAAAELRRAVGLEAERRLILDWDVLTAPDPPALTRELLEAARENPRWKALAPAVPGRPEWLRGALEAGAAGAFAYPGVSRLAPFADEVLALGEVLTGYRRPLVVHAGPGPAPLRLDAPELWDDFALRFPDVPLVVLHLGGPSPYREQAFCLAARHPQVFLETSGAPLPAVRAAAEELGPGRLLFGSGGGARDFEREWARLQELAPVLGERAFQAIVNDNGRRLFFTEPSAGGLSAMPALRAFRQPG
;
A
#
# COMPACT_ATOMS: atom_id res chain seq x y z
N MET A 1 15.42 7.60 -8.91
CA MET A 1 16.35 7.41 -7.77
C MET A 1 15.64 6.59 -6.72
N SER A 2 16.30 5.63 -6.07
CA SER A 2 15.72 4.91 -4.93
C SER A 2 15.56 5.87 -3.76
N LEU A 3 14.47 5.75 -3.00
CA LEU A 3 14.29 6.56 -1.79
C LEU A 3 15.27 6.09 -0.70
N PRO A 4 15.90 7.00 0.07
CA PRO A 4 16.72 6.59 1.20
C PRO A 4 15.85 5.95 2.30
N ARG A 5 16.42 4.97 3.02
CA ARG A 5 15.89 4.51 4.31
C ARG A 5 16.21 5.57 5.36
N ILE A 6 15.17 6.24 5.83
CA ILE A 6 15.30 7.46 6.66
C ILE A 6 15.09 7.11 8.14
N ALA A 7 15.90 7.72 8.99
CA ALA A 7 15.56 7.89 10.41
C ALA A 7 15.51 9.36 10.83
N VAL A 8 14.69 9.63 11.84
CA VAL A 8 14.56 10.93 12.50
C VAL A 8 14.95 10.80 13.95
N SER A 9 15.92 11.61 14.38
CA SER A 9 16.30 11.73 15.78
C SER A 9 15.27 12.55 16.55
N GLN A 10 14.68 11.98 17.59
CA GLN A 10 13.74 12.64 18.49
C GLN A 10 14.34 12.87 19.89
N ALA A 11 15.67 12.81 20.01
CA ALA A 11 16.34 13.08 21.28
C ALA A 11 15.93 14.45 21.84
N PRO A 12 15.56 14.54 23.14
CA PRO A 12 15.28 15.82 23.78
C PRO A 12 16.46 16.78 23.66
N TYR A 13 16.19 18.08 23.60
CA TYR A 13 17.23 19.10 23.64
C TYR A 13 18.13 18.91 24.86
N THR A 14 19.45 19.08 24.66
CA THR A 14 20.42 19.25 25.74
C THR A 14 21.26 20.49 25.50
N ARG A 15 21.57 21.20 26.58
CA ARG A 15 22.40 22.41 26.51
C ARG A 15 23.87 22.09 26.32
N ASP A 16 24.31 20.94 26.83
CA ASP A 16 25.70 20.49 26.87
C ASP A 16 26.10 19.83 25.54
N PRO A 17 27.05 20.43 24.78
CA PRO A 17 27.50 19.85 23.52
C PRO A 17 28.12 18.45 23.66
N ALA A 18 28.71 18.09 24.81
CA ALA A 18 29.28 16.76 25.00
C ALA A 18 28.19 15.69 25.04
N GLN A 19 27.13 15.92 25.82
CA GLN A 19 25.95 15.05 25.85
C GLN A 19 25.22 15.01 24.51
N ALA A 20 25.19 16.13 23.77
CA ALA A 20 24.64 16.16 22.43
C ALA A 20 25.42 15.22 21.49
N TRP A 21 26.76 15.26 21.55
CA TRP A 21 27.62 14.38 20.76
C TRP A 21 27.43 12.90 21.06
N GLU A 22 27.32 12.50 22.32
CA GLU A 22 27.04 11.11 22.69
C GLU A 22 25.75 10.60 22.04
N ARG A 23 24.70 11.44 22.03
CA ARG A 23 23.41 11.09 21.40
C ARG A 23 23.50 11.02 19.88
N ILE A 24 24.18 11.99 19.25
CA ILE A 24 24.41 12.02 17.81
C ILE A 24 25.14 10.75 17.37
N GLU A 25 26.23 10.38 18.05
CA GLU A 25 26.99 9.18 17.74
C GLU A 25 26.16 7.92 17.96
N GLY A 26 25.43 7.83 19.07
CA GLY A 26 24.55 6.71 19.36
C GLY A 26 23.48 6.51 18.27
N HIS A 27 22.82 7.58 17.85
CA HIS A 27 21.78 7.53 16.82
C HIS A 27 22.34 7.19 15.43
N LEU A 28 23.48 7.75 15.06
CA LEU A 28 24.12 7.43 13.78
C LEU A 28 24.60 5.97 13.74
N ARG A 29 25.23 5.48 14.82
CA ARG A 29 25.65 4.08 14.91
C ARG A 29 24.44 3.13 14.91
N GLU A 30 23.36 3.49 15.59
CA GLU A 30 22.11 2.71 15.55
C GLU A 30 21.51 2.67 14.14
N ALA A 31 21.47 3.82 13.46
CA ALA A 31 21.00 3.90 12.07
C ALA A 31 21.85 3.02 11.14
N ALA A 32 23.18 3.05 11.29
CA ALA A 32 24.09 2.21 10.52
C ALA A 32 23.84 0.70 10.77
N ARG A 33 23.65 0.29 12.04
CA ARG A 33 23.32 -1.10 12.41
C ARG A 33 22.01 -1.58 11.78
N ARG A 34 21.04 -0.68 11.62
CA ARG A 34 19.75 -0.96 10.96
C ARG A 34 19.82 -0.84 9.45
N ASN A 35 21.02 -0.64 8.88
CA ASN A 35 21.23 -0.35 7.47
C ASN A 35 20.32 0.79 7.01
N LEU A 36 20.40 1.96 7.62
CA LEU A 36 19.72 3.15 7.11
C LEU A 36 20.65 3.92 6.18
N ASP A 37 20.09 4.85 5.42
CA ASP A 37 20.85 5.63 4.42
C ASP A 37 20.99 7.10 4.82
N LEU A 38 20.00 7.61 5.58
CA LEU A 38 19.89 9.02 5.93
C LEU A 38 19.34 9.21 7.35
N VAL A 39 19.97 10.09 8.13
CA VAL A 39 19.47 10.49 9.46
C VAL A 39 19.24 11.99 9.51
N VAL A 40 18.05 12.40 9.97
CA VAL A 40 17.67 13.80 10.17
C VAL A 40 17.66 14.16 11.65
N PHE A 41 18.34 15.24 12.01
CA PHE A 41 18.39 15.78 13.37
C PHE A 41 17.56 17.06 13.51
N PRO A 42 16.92 17.30 14.67
CA PRO A 42 16.07 18.46 14.88
C PRO A 42 16.90 19.74 15.05
N GLU A 43 16.21 20.88 15.08
CA GLU A 43 16.82 22.16 15.41
C GLU A 43 17.63 22.09 16.72
N TRP A 44 18.74 22.83 16.83
CA TRP A 44 19.57 22.85 18.04
C TRP A 44 20.12 21.48 18.49
N PHE A 45 20.24 20.50 17.59
CA PHE A 45 20.72 19.15 17.92
C PHE A 45 22.08 19.09 18.61
N LEU A 46 22.94 20.11 18.41
CA LEU A 46 24.26 20.22 19.02
C LEU A 46 24.29 21.10 20.29
N GLY A 47 23.12 21.48 20.81
CA GLY A 47 23.01 22.37 21.95
C GLY A 47 23.62 23.76 21.68
N LEU A 48 24.30 24.31 22.67
CA LEU A 48 24.99 25.60 22.53
C LEU A 48 26.45 25.39 22.03
N ASN A 49 26.61 24.96 20.78
CA ASN A 49 27.93 24.77 20.15
C ASN A 49 28.70 26.09 19.96
N PRO A 50 30.03 26.14 20.12
CA PRO A 50 30.81 27.35 19.85
C PRO A 50 30.60 27.90 18.44
N VAL A 51 30.66 29.23 18.31
CA VAL A 51 30.42 29.94 17.05
C VAL A 51 31.72 29.98 16.25
N GLU A 52 31.78 29.21 15.18
CA GLU A 52 32.96 29.04 14.32
C GLU A 52 32.54 29.14 12.84
N VAL A 53 33.47 29.47 11.96
CA VAL A 53 33.23 29.50 10.50
C VAL A 53 33.06 28.07 9.98
N LEU A 54 32.08 27.80 9.11
CA LEU A 54 31.94 26.49 8.47
C LEU A 54 32.83 26.36 7.22
N PRO A 55 33.42 25.17 6.94
CA PRO A 55 33.46 23.98 7.80
C PRO A 55 34.26 24.21 9.10
N ASN A 56 33.81 23.62 10.20
CA ASN A 56 34.48 23.64 11.51
C ASN A 56 34.68 22.23 12.06
N ARG A 57 35.29 22.13 13.25
CA ARG A 57 35.53 20.85 13.94
C ARG A 57 34.27 19.98 14.13
N HIS A 58 33.09 20.59 14.22
CA HIS A 58 31.84 19.84 14.38
C HIS A 58 31.34 19.28 13.04
N SER A 59 31.36 20.08 11.97
CA SER A 59 31.03 19.56 10.63
C SER A 59 32.04 18.53 10.15
N GLU A 60 33.32 18.69 10.49
CA GLU A 60 34.38 17.73 10.17
C GLU A 60 34.21 16.42 10.95
N ARG A 61 33.89 16.48 12.25
CA ARG A 61 33.60 15.28 13.06
C ARG A 61 32.35 14.55 12.54
N LEU A 62 31.29 15.28 12.19
CA LEU A 62 30.11 14.69 11.54
C LEU A 62 30.48 14.07 10.19
N GLY A 63 31.30 14.72 9.37
CA GLY A 63 31.78 14.21 8.09
C GLY A 63 32.58 12.92 8.24
N ALA A 64 33.50 12.85 9.21
CA ALA A 64 34.26 11.64 9.50
C ALA A 64 33.35 10.48 9.91
N LEU A 65 32.35 10.75 10.77
CA LEU A 65 31.41 9.74 11.23
C LEU A 65 30.42 9.31 10.14
N ALA A 66 29.95 10.24 9.31
CA ALA A 66 29.13 9.96 8.13
C ALA A 66 29.86 9.02 7.16
N ARG A 67 31.16 9.27 6.93
CA ARG A 67 32.05 8.40 6.13
C ARG A 67 32.26 7.04 6.75
N GLU A 68 32.55 6.98 8.05
CA GLU A 68 32.72 5.72 8.79
C GLU A 68 31.48 4.83 8.68
N LEU A 69 30.29 5.43 8.77
CA LEU A 69 29.02 4.72 8.87
C LEU A 69 28.27 4.58 7.55
N GLY A 70 28.72 5.25 6.48
CA GLY A 70 28.04 5.24 5.18
C GLY A 70 26.70 5.98 5.14
N LEU A 71 26.48 6.95 6.03
CA LEU A 71 25.20 7.65 6.21
C LEU A 71 25.23 9.08 5.67
N THR A 72 24.18 9.52 4.98
CA THR A 72 23.92 10.95 4.80
C THR A 72 23.34 11.52 6.10
N VAL A 73 23.82 12.68 6.54
CA VAL A 73 23.34 13.35 7.74
C VAL A 73 22.75 14.70 7.36
N VAL A 74 21.47 14.90 7.66
CA VAL A 74 20.81 16.21 7.58
C VAL A 74 20.68 16.75 8.98
N THR A 75 21.30 17.91 9.24
CA THR A 75 21.30 18.49 10.57
C THR A 75 20.25 19.57 10.71
N GLY A 76 19.75 19.72 11.94
CA GLY A 76 19.17 20.99 12.36
C GLY A 76 20.22 22.08 12.48
N SER A 77 19.86 23.16 13.17
CA SER A 77 20.72 24.33 13.25
C SER A 77 21.97 24.12 14.13
N VAL A 78 23.11 24.56 13.60
CA VAL A 78 24.31 24.90 14.37
C VAL A 78 24.52 26.41 14.37
N ARG A 79 25.17 26.92 15.40
CA ARG A 79 25.64 28.31 15.44
C ARG A 79 26.94 28.41 14.66
N ALA A 80 27.00 29.28 13.65
CA ALA A 80 28.15 29.43 12.78
C ALA A 80 28.35 30.89 12.35
N LEU A 81 29.56 31.19 11.88
CA LEU A 81 29.82 32.42 11.12
C LEU A 81 29.69 32.10 9.64
N ASP A 82 29.01 32.96 8.90
CA ASP A 82 29.00 32.90 7.44
C ASP A 82 30.40 33.18 6.91
N PRO A 83 30.98 32.29 6.07
CA PRO A 83 32.37 32.41 5.64
C PRO A 83 32.63 33.62 4.74
N ILE A 84 31.60 34.20 4.13
CA ILE A 84 31.74 35.33 3.20
C ILE A 84 31.50 36.66 3.94
N THR A 85 30.41 36.75 4.69
CA THR A 85 29.97 38.00 5.32
C THR A 85 30.44 38.16 6.76
N GLY A 86 30.91 37.09 7.41
CA GLY A 86 31.26 37.08 8.83
C GLY A 86 30.07 37.22 9.77
N ARG A 87 28.83 37.21 9.24
CA ARG A 87 27.60 37.32 10.02
C ARG A 87 27.39 36.08 10.88
N LYS A 88 26.86 36.27 12.08
CA LYS A 88 26.58 35.16 12.99
C LYS A 88 25.20 34.60 12.68
N GLN A 89 25.14 33.34 12.26
CA GLN A 89 23.91 32.71 11.78
C GLN A 89 23.63 31.39 12.48
N GLN A 90 22.38 30.93 12.37
CA GLN A 90 22.01 29.53 12.58
C GLN A 90 21.91 28.85 11.22
N ARG A 91 22.60 27.72 11.05
CA ARG A 91 22.65 27.01 9.77
C ARG A 91 22.38 25.52 9.92
N GLY A 92 21.53 24.97 9.07
CA GLY A 92 21.40 23.53 8.85
C GLY A 92 22.43 23.07 7.83
N MET A 93 22.84 21.80 7.89
CA MET A 93 23.87 21.22 7.04
C MET A 93 23.39 19.91 6.42
N VAL A 94 23.87 19.62 5.21
CA VAL A 94 23.75 18.30 4.60
C VAL A 94 25.16 17.76 4.43
N ILE A 95 25.43 16.63 5.06
CA ILE A 95 26.71 15.92 5.02
C ILE A 95 26.50 14.59 4.32
N GLU A 96 27.26 14.32 3.27
CA GLU A 96 27.14 13.09 2.51
C GLU A 96 27.81 11.91 3.20
N ALA A 97 27.47 10.69 2.75
CA ALA A 97 28.09 9.47 3.28
C ALA A 97 29.57 9.30 2.93
N ASP A 98 30.13 10.13 2.06
CA ASP A 98 31.58 10.22 1.87
C ASP A 98 32.23 11.23 2.83
N GLY A 99 31.44 11.85 3.71
CA GLY A 99 31.85 12.85 4.68
C GLY A 99 31.90 14.28 4.15
N THR A 100 31.52 14.53 2.90
CA THR A 100 31.55 15.87 2.30
C THR A 100 30.40 16.72 2.82
N LEU A 101 30.67 17.98 3.19
CA LEU A 101 29.63 18.99 3.44
C LEU A 101 29.05 19.45 2.10
N ALA A 102 27.92 18.87 1.69
CA ALA A 102 27.29 19.15 0.39
C ALA A 102 26.71 20.57 0.31
N GLY A 103 26.25 21.11 1.43
CA GLY A 103 25.71 22.46 1.48
C GLY A 103 25.12 22.81 2.84
N THR A 104 24.66 24.06 2.96
CA THR A 104 24.07 24.59 4.19
C THR A 104 22.90 25.52 3.89
N GLN A 105 21.94 25.59 4.80
CA GLN A 105 20.83 26.54 4.75
C GLN A 105 20.89 27.44 5.99
N ALA A 106 20.95 28.76 5.80
CA ALA A 106 20.80 29.71 6.90
C ALA A 106 19.32 29.88 7.27
N LYS A 107 19.03 29.92 8.56
CA LYS A 107 17.69 30.20 9.07
C LYS A 107 17.24 31.60 8.64
N LEU A 108 16.02 31.71 8.13
CA LEU A 108 15.53 32.96 7.54
C LEU A 108 14.80 33.80 8.59
N ASN A 109 13.98 33.14 9.42
CA ASN A 109 13.15 33.79 10.43
C ASN A 109 13.57 33.41 11.84
N PHE A 110 13.54 34.41 12.73
CA PHE A 110 13.91 34.26 14.13
C PHE A 110 12.79 34.72 15.05
N LEU A 111 12.63 33.99 16.15
CA LEU A 111 11.83 34.44 17.27
C LEU A 111 12.39 35.77 17.81
N PRO A 112 11.55 36.67 18.38
CA PRO A 112 12.03 37.94 18.93
C PRO A 112 13.21 37.80 19.90
N THR A 113 13.27 36.70 20.65
CA THR A 113 14.35 36.37 21.60
C THR A 113 15.67 35.97 20.93
N GLU A 114 15.65 35.51 19.67
CA GLU A 114 16.84 35.07 18.92
C GLU A 114 17.44 36.19 18.07
N ARG A 115 16.63 37.17 17.62
CA ARG A 115 17.04 38.28 16.74
C ARG A 115 18.27 39.07 17.21
N PRO A 116 18.50 39.32 18.51
CA PRO A 116 19.70 40.03 18.95
C PRO A 116 21.01 39.24 18.76
N TRP A 117 20.92 37.93 18.53
CA TRP A 117 22.07 37.03 18.55
C TRP A 117 22.51 36.55 17.18
N PHE A 118 21.64 36.65 16.17
CA PHE A 118 21.84 36.07 14.85
C PHE A 118 21.26 36.94 13.73
N ASP A 119 21.96 36.94 12.61
CA ASP A 119 21.53 37.55 11.35
C ASP A 119 20.74 36.55 10.50
N SER A 120 19.71 37.04 9.80
CA SER A 120 18.92 36.25 8.84
C SER A 120 19.72 35.83 7.60
N GLY A 121 19.37 34.66 7.05
CA GLY A 121 19.82 34.23 5.73
C GLY A 121 19.16 35.01 4.58
N GLY A 122 19.73 34.88 3.38
CA GLY A 122 19.27 35.60 2.18
C GLY A 122 18.15 34.92 1.38
N GLY A 123 17.80 33.67 1.70
CA GLY A 123 16.74 32.91 1.01
C GLY A 123 16.94 31.38 1.09
N LEU A 124 16.00 30.64 0.51
CA LEU A 124 16.11 29.18 0.41
C LEU A 124 17.17 28.77 -0.62
N THR A 125 18.04 27.85 -0.23
CA THR A 125 19.14 27.34 -1.03
C THR A 125 18.94 25.84 -1.23
N PRO A 126 18.57 25.38 -2.42
CA PRO A 126 18.51 23.95 -2.71
C PRO A 126 19.92 23.33 -2.65
N ILE A 127 20.06 22.26 -1.87
CA ILE A 127 21.34 21.57 -1.67
C ILE A 127 21.36 20.30 -2.54
N PRO A 128 22.27 20.20 -3.52
CA PRO A 128 22.44 18.98 -4.29
C PRO A 128 22.96 17.84 -3.41
N SER A 129 22.38 16.66 -3.58
CA SER A 129 22.76 15.44 -2.86
C SER A 129 22.62 14.22 -3.77
N ARG A 130 23.23 13.09 -3.40
CA ARG A 130 22.95 11.78 -4.04
C ARG A 130 21.48 11.37 -3.95
N TRP A 131 20.73 11.90 -2.99
CA TRP A 131 19.29 11.70 -2.84
C TRP A 131 18.46 12.73 -3.60
N GLY A 132 19.08 13.51 -4.48
CA GLY A 132 18.45 14.56 -5.25
C GLY A 132 18.56 15.93 -4.59
N ARG A 133 17.57 16.78 -4.79
CA ARG A 133 17.53 18.15 -4.27
C ARG A 133 16.96 18.17 -2.86
N ILE A 134 17.80 18.52 -1.89
CA ILE A 134 17.41 18.66 -0.48
C ILE A 134 17.15 20.13 -0.15
N LEU A 135 16.02 20.41 0.52
CA LEU A 135 15.71 21.72 1.09
C LEU A 135 15.48 21.62 2.60
N LEU A 136 15.89 22.64 3.33
CA LEU A 136 15.76 22.72 4.79
C LEU A 136 14.91 23.93 5.19
N LEU A 137 13.93 23.73 6.07
CA LEU A 137 13.21 24.81 6.77
C LEU A 137 13.49 24.71 8.26
N LEU A 138 14.03 25.77 8.86
CA LEU A 138 14.55 25.75 10.23
C LEU A 138 13.66 26.55 11.20
N GLY A 139 13.24 25.91 12.29
CA GLY A 139 12.54 26.60 13.38
C GLY A 139 11.26 27.31 12.89
N PRO A 140 11.14 28.65 13.07
CA PRO A 140 9.99 29.44 12.63
C PRO A 140 9.75 29.45 11.12
N ASP A 141 10.74 29.09 10.29
CA ASP A 141 10.56 29.03 8.83
C ASP A 141 9.41 28.08 8.44
N ALA A 142 9.13 27.07 9.28
CA ALA A 142 8.03 26.13 9.09
C ALA A 142 6.63 26.74 9.31
N GLN A 143 6.53 27.94 9.89
CA GLN A 143 5.24 28.64 10.10
C GLN A 143 4.94 29.66 8.99
N GLU A 144 5.89 29.90 8.09
CA GLU A 144 5.77 30.90 7.01
C GLU A 144 5.26 30.25 5.72
N GLU A 145 3.98 30.42 5.41
CA GLU A 145 3.35 29.81 4.22
C GLU A 145 4.08 30.13 2.91
N GLU A 146 4.65 31.33 2.80
CA GLU A 146 5.41 31.74 1.61
C GLU A 146 6.68 30.91 1.42
N LEU A 147 7.36 30.52 2.51
CA LEU A 147 8.54 29.66 2.41
C LEU A 147 8.16 28.24 1.99
N TRP A 148 7.00 27.75 2.39
CA TRP A 148 6.49 26.46 1.89
C TRP A 148 6.17 26.50 0.39
N ARG A 149 5.55 27.58 -0.10
CA ARG A 149 5.30 27.77 -1.54
C ARG A 149 6.61 27.85 -2.32
N GLN A 150 7.59 28.59 -1.81
CA GLN A 150 8.92 28.68 -2.44
C GLN A 150 9.63 27.33 -2.43
N ALA A 151 9.61 26.62 -1.30
CA ALA A 151 10.20 25.28 -1.20
C ALA A 151 9.58 24.31 -2.22
N GLU A 152 8.25 24.32 -2.38
CA GLU A 152 7.55 23.52 -3.39
C GLU A 152 7.94 23.92 -4.83
N ALA A 153 8.09 25.21 -5.11
CA ALA A 153 8.48 25.70 -6.43
C ALA A 153 9.86 25.20 -6.88
N PHE A 154 10.77 24.95 -5.93
CA PHE A 154 12.07 24.33 -6.20
C PHE A 154 11.98 22.85 -6.54
N ARG A 155 10.81 22.18 -6.46
CA ARG A 155 10.64 20.75 -6.72
C ARG A 155 11.70 19.88 -6.03
N PRO A 156 11.76 19.89 -4.68
CA PRO A 156 12.72 19.10 -3.94
C PRO A 156 12.42 17.61 -4.09
N ASP A 157 13.44 16.77 -4.01
CA ASP A 157 13.27 15.33 -3.82
C ASP A 157 13.07 15.02 -2.32
N LEU A 158 13.73 15.80 -1.45
CA LEU A 158 13.62 15.73 0.00
C LEU A 158 13.45 17.13 0.61
N LEU A 159 12.36 17.35 1.34
CA LEU A 159 12.12 18.57 2.11
C LEU A 159 12.20 18.24 3.61
N CYS A 160 13.25 18.70 4.28
CA CYS A 160 13.41 18.52 5.72
C CYS A 160 12.94 19.76 6.47
N ILE A 161 12.01 19.58 7.40
CA ILE A 161 11.38 20.65 8.17
C ILE A 161 11.69 20.42 9.63
N LEU A 162 12.31 21.40 10.26
CA LEU A 162 12.97 21.24 11.55
C LEU A 162 12.42 22.26 12.56
N PRO A 163 11.12 22.21 12.91
CA PRO A 163 10.46 23.27 13.67
C PRO A 163 10.59 23.12 15.19
N GLY A 164 10.29 24.20 15.91
CA GLY A 164 10.04 24.18 17.35
C GLY A 164 8.54 24.26 17.67
N LEU A 165 7.85 23.12 17.73
CA LEU A 165 6.40 23.04 17.95
C LEU A 165 6.06 23.03 19.45
N ARG A 166 5.18 23.95 19.88
CA ARG A 166 4.88 24.21 21.30
C ARG A 166 3.49 23.76 21.70
N THR A 167 2.56 23.73 20.76
CA THR A 167 1.16 23.34 21.00
C THR A 167 0.73 22.21 20.08
N GLN A 168 -0.26 21.44 20.51
CA GLN A 168 -0.84 20.36 19.72
C GLN A 168 -1.37 20.89 18.36
N ARG A 169 -2.01 22.06 18.37
CA ARG A 169 -2.51 22.72 17.15
C ARG A 169 -1.41 23.08 16.17
N GLU A 170 -0.27 23.58 16.64
CA GLU A 170 0.90 23.83 15.79
C GLU A 170 1.44 22.52 15.19
N ARG A 171 1.46 21.44 15.99
CA ARG A 171 1.91 20.13 15.53
C ARG A 171 1.03 19.60 14.40
N GLU A 172 -0.27 19.58 14.62
CA GLU A 172 -1.26 19.09 13.65
C GLU A 172 -1.20 19.91 12.35
N ALA A 173 -1.19 21.25 12.44
CA ALA A 173 -1.14 22.11 11.26
C ALA A 173 0.10 21.87 10.39
N VAL A 174 1.28 21.72 11.02
CA VAL A 174 2.54 21.49 10.29
C VAL A 174 2.61 20.07 9.72
N GLN A 175 2.06 19.06 10.42
CA GLN A 175 1.98 17.68 9.93
C GLN A 175 1.04 17.57 8.72
N ASP A 176 -0.13 18.22 8.78
CA ASP A 176 -1.08 18.27 7.66
C ASP A 176 -0.47 18.95 6.44
N GLN A 177 0.23 20.07 6.66
CA GLN A 177 0.92 20.79 5.60
C GLN A 177 2.06 19.97 4.99
N ALA A 178 2.83 19.25 5.82
CA ALA A 178 3.88 18.33 5.36
C ALA A 178 3.31 17.22 4.47
N LEU A 179 2.18 16.64 4.87
CA LEU A 179 1.48 15.61 4.09
C LEU A 179 0.97 16.15 2.76
N ALA A 180 0.32 17.31 2.79
CA ALA A 180 -0.22 17.97 1.60
C ALA A 180 0.88 18.32 0.59
N VAL A 181 2.01 18.88 1.06
CA VAL A 181 3.15 19.22 0.20
C VAL A 181 3.81 17.97 -0.36
N SER A 182 3.99 16.92 0.46
CA SER A 182 4.50 15.63 -0.01
C SER A 182 3.64 15.08 -1.17
N ALA A 183 2.32 15.17 -1.06
CA ALA A 183 1.39 14.74 -2.11
C ALA A 183 1.49 15.60 -3.37
N ARG A 184 1.40 16.94 -3.23
CA ARG A 184 1.39 17.87 -4.38
C ARG A 184 2.73 17.91 -5.13
N ALA A 185 3.84 17.98 -4.40
CA ALA A 185 5.18 18.06 -4.97
C ALA A 185 5.72 16.68 -5.39
N GLY A 186 5.07 15.59 -4.98
CA GLY A 186 5.51 14.23 -5.25
C GLY A 186 6.83 13.86 -4.59
N CYS A 187 7.20 14.57 -3.52
CA CYS A 187 8.48 14.46 -2.83
C CYS A 187 8.37 13.79 -1.46
N THR A 188 9.53 13.56 -0.85
CA THR A 188 9.61 13.11 0.55
C THR A 188 9.71 14.31 1.46
N VAL A 189 8.85 14.36 2.47
CA VAL A 189 8.90 15.38 3.51
C VAL A 189 9.29 14.72 4.82
N VAL A 190 10.33 15.23 5.47
CA VAL A 190 10.81 14.77 6.78
C VAL A 190 10.62 15.89 7.78
N LEU A 191 9.67 15.71 8.69
CA LEU A 191 9.43 16.59 9.82
C LEU A 191 10.22 16.07 11.03
N ALA A 192 11.22 16.82 11.47
CA ALA A 192 12.05 16.50 12.63
C ALA A 192 12.02 17.66 13.65
N PRO A 193 10.94 17.74 14.43
CA PRO A 193 10.71 18.82 15.37
C PRO A 193 11.58 18.70 16.64
N LEU A 194 11.92 19.85 17.21
CA LEU A 194 12.57 19.93 18.52
C LEU A 194 11.69 19.26 19.59
N THR A 195 12.32 18.50 20.48
CA THR A 195 11.67 17.82 21.60
C THR A 195 12.32 18.27 22.91
N GLY A 196 11.56 18.33 24.01
CA GLY A 196 12.08 18.66 25.33
C GLY A 196 11.97 20.15 25.69
N ARG A 197 12.81 20.63 26.62
CA ARG A 197 12.74 22.00 27.14
C ARG A 197 13.93 22.84 26.74
N PHE A 198 13.67 24.00 26.14
CA PHE A 198 14.68 24.98 25.79
C PHE A 198 14.16 26.41 26.00
N SER A 199 15.02 27.30 26.53
CA SER A 199 14.69 28.71 26.77
C SER A 199 13.35 28.93 27.51
N GLY A 200 13.10 28.13 28.55
CA GLY A 200 11.86 28.20 29.34
C GLY A 200 10.60 27.65 28.65
N THR A 201 10.70 27.18 27.41
CA THR A 201 9.60 26.65 26.60
C THR A 201 9.69 25.13 26.49
N ALA A 202 8.55 24.45 26.54
CA ALA A 202 8.45 23.02 26.26
C ALA A 202 8.07 22.81 24.79
N TYR A 203 8.75 21.87 24.14
CA TYR A 203 8.54 21.50 22.75
C TYR A 203 8.08 20.06 22.66
N LEU A 204 7.04 19.86 21.87
CA LEU A 204 6.26 18.64 21.79
C LEU A 204 6.86 17.58 20.85
N GLY A 205 7.89 17.87 20.07
CA GLY A 205 8.28 16.93 19.02
C GLY A 205 7.12 16.63 18.04
N GLY A 206 6.94 15.35 17.69
CA GLY A 206 5.94 14.90 16.71
C GLY A 206 6.54 14.67 15.31
N ALA A 207 7.62 13.88 15.24
CA ALA A 207 8.28 13.58 13.99
C ALA A 207 7.36 12.85 13.00
N LEU A 208 7.51 13.16 11.72
CA LEU A 208 6.73 12.58 10.63
C LEU A 208 7.64 12.38 9.42
N VAL A 209 7.54 11.22 8.78
CA VAL A 209 8.12 10.99 7.46
C VAL A 209 6.99 10.69 6.50
N ALA A 210 6.86 11.49 5.44
CA ALA A 210 5.86 11.30 4.40
C ALA A 210 6.51 11.22 3.01
N HIS A 211 5.98 10.36 2.15
CA HIS A 211 6.41 10.24 0.75
C HIS A 211 5.19 10.22 -0.16
N ARG A 212 5.11 11.15 -1.12
CA ARG A 212 3.97 11.29 -2.05
C ARG A 212 2.60 11.29 -1.36
N GLY A 213 2.50 11.95 -0.20
CA GLY A 213 1.25 12.04 0.56
C GLY A 213 0.94 10.81 1.43
N ARG A 214 1.85 9.83 1.51
CA ARG A 214 1.74 8.67 2.40
C ARG A 214 2.64 8.85 3.62
N ILE A 215 2.11 8.56 4.81
CA ILE A 215 2.89 8.50 6.04
C ILE A 215 3.69 7.19 6.08
N LEU A 216 5.02 7.29 6.19
CA LEU A 216 5.94 6.16 6.34
C LEU A 216 6.31 5.90 7.80
N ALA A 217 6.31 6.95 8.61
CA ALA A 217 6.43 6.87 10.06
C ALA A 217 5.87 8.13 10.70
N ALA A 218 5.24 7.98 11.85
CA ALA A 218 4.84 9.06 12.73
C ALA A 218 5.26 8.67 14.15
N GLY A 219 6.06 9.51 14.78
CA GLY A 219 6.60 9.25 16.11
C GLY A 219 5.82 9.98 17.19
N ASP A 220 5.53 9.28 18.29
CA ASP A 220 5.33 9.92 19.58
C ASP A 220 6.70 10.16 20.25
N GLU A 221 6.75 10.93 21.35
CA GLU A 221 8.00 11.30 22.02
C GLU A 221 8.74 10.11 22.67
N SER A 222 8.17 8.90 22.64
CA SER A 222 8.71 7.73 23.34
C SER A 222 9.85 7.02 22.60
N VAL A 223 9.96 7.23 21.28
CA VAL A 223 10.97 6.58 20.43
C VAL A 223 12.12 7.55 20.13
N PRO A 224 13.34 7.32 20.63
CA PRO A 224 14.46 8.25 20.42
C PRO A 224 14.92 8.37 18.96
N LEU A 225 14.79 7.29 18.17
CA LEU A 225 15.15 7.23 16.76
C LEU A 225 14.00 6.58 15.96
N LEU A 226 13.20 7.41 15.29
CA LEU A 226 12.09 6.97 14.46
C LEU A 226 12.59 6.50 13.11
N VAL A 227 12.29 5.26 12.73
CA VAL A 227 12.68 4.69 11.43
C VAL A 227 11.46 4.68 10.50
N ALA A 228 11.61 5.21 9.30
CA ALA A 228 10.58 5.18 8.27
C ALA A 228 10.36 3.74 7.75
N GLY A 229 9.10 3.36 7.53
CA GLY A 229 8.75 2.15 6.81
C GLY A 229 9.12 2.22 5.33
N ASP A 230 9.06 1.08 4.65
CA ASP A 230 9.33 0.99 3.23
C ASP A 230 8.28 1.80 2.43
N PRO A 231 8.69 2.82 1.64
CA PRO A 231 7.78 3.58 0.77
C PRO A 231 7.08 2.72 -0.28
N GLU A 232 7.70 1.60 -0.68
CA GLU A 232 7.18 0.69 -1.70
C GLU A 232 6.34 -0.45 -1.10
N ALA A 233 6.27 -0.59 0.24
CA ALA A 233 5.42 -1.62 0.85
C ALA A 233 3.94 -1.34 0.52
N PRO A 234 3.12 -2.33 0.14
CA PRO A 234 1.73 -2.09 -0.22
C PRO A 234 0.91 -1.58 0.98
N LEU A 235 -0.02 -0.64 0.73
CA LEU A 235 -1.02 -0.25 1.73
C LEU A 235 -2.08 -1.35 1.82
N ILE A 236 -2.45 -1.78 3.02
CA ILE A 236 -3.35 -2.92 3.20
C ILE A 236 -4.69 -2.45 3.75
N GLN A 237 -5.76 -2.67 3.00
CA GLN A 237 -7.13 -2.48 3.44
C GLN A 237 -7.57 -3.65 4.32
N LEU A 238 -7.58 -3.47 5.64
CA LEU A 238 -8.06 -4.49 6.57
C LEU A 238 -9.54 -4.81 6.35
N GLY A 239 -9.91 -6.06 6.64
CA GLY A 239 -11.28 -6.54 6.51
C GLY A 239 -11.72 -6.65 5.06
N THR A 240 -10.83 -7.04 4.15
CA THR A 240 -11.17 -7.25 2.73
C THR A 240 -10.55 -8.52 2.18
N THR A 241 -11.32 -9.21 1.33
CA THR A 241 -10.88 -10.41 0.61
C THR A 241 -11.18 -10.22 -0.87
N ASP A 242 -10.14 -10.12 -1.69
CA ASP A 242 -10.25 -10.09 -3.16
C ASP A 242 -10.22 -11.51 -3.72
N VAL A 243 -11.32 -11.95 -4.33
CA VAL A 243 -11.45 -13.32 -4.85
C VAL A 243 -11.05 -13.50 -6.32
N SER A 244 -10.59 -12.45 -7.01
CA SER A 244 -10.32 -12.49 -8.46
C SER A 244 -9.07 -11.72 -8.89
N ALA A 245 -8.06 -11.65 -8.02
CA ALA A 245 -6.80 -10.97 -8.32
C ALA A 245 -5.98 -11.77 -9.35
N VAL A 246 -5.60 -11.15 -10.47
CA VAL A 246 -4.72 -11.81 -11.46
C VAL A 246 -3.26 -11.50 -11.14
N VAL A 247 -2.44 -12.54 -11.08
CA VAL A 247 -1.00 -12.45 -10.88
C VAL A 247 -0.33 -13.28 -11.97
N PRO A 248 0.25 -12.64 -13.00
CA PRO A 248 0.87 -13.36 -14.11
C PRO A 248 2.14 -14.04 -13.63
N VAL A 249 2.23 -15.33 -13.90
CA VAL A 249 3.42 -16.15 -13.62
C VAL A 249 4.15 -16.55 -14.91
N GLY A 250 3.47 -16.49 -16.06
CA GLY A 250 4.05 -16.74 -17.39
C GLY A 250 4.38 -15.48 -18.21
N PRO A 251 4.99 -15.65 -19.41
CA PRO A 251 5.20 -14.56 -20.35
C PRO A 251 3.86 -13.95 -20.80
N LEU A 252 3.72 -12.64 -20.60
CA LEU A 252 2.50 -11.88 -20.89
C LEU A 252 2.12 -11.91 -22.38
N ARG A 253 0.83 -12.05 -22.69
CA ARG A 253 0.32 -11.84 -24.06
C ARG A 253 0.65 -10.42 -24.55
N PRO A 254 0.96 -10.21 -25.85
CA PRO A 254 1.09 -8.87 -26.42
C PRO A 254 -0.18 -8.03 -26.14
N GLY A 255 -0.03 -6.92 -25.41
CA GLY A 255 -1.14 -6.08 -24.95
C GLY A 255 -1.46 -6.16 -23.45
N ALA A 256 -1.09 -7.24 -22.75
CA ALA A 256 -1.33 -7.40 -21.30
C ALA A 256 -0.30 -6.64 -20.42
N ALA A 257 0.88 -6.34 -20.98
CA ALA A 257 1.99 -5.71 -20.26
C ALA A 257 1.76 -4.25 -19.81
N ALA A 258 0.71 -3.57 -20.29
CA ALA A 258 0.47 -2.16 -19.99
C ALA A 258 -0.04 -1.90 -18.55
N GLU A 259 -0.59 -2.93 -17.89
CA GLU A 259 -1.31 -2.77 -16.61
C GLU A 259 -0.55 -3.26 -15.38
N LEU A 260 0.53 -4.03 -15.56
CA LEU A 260 1.36 -4.61 -14.49
C LEU A 260 2.48 -3.70 -14.00
N ARG A 261 2.17 -2.43 -13.72
CA ARG A 261 3.11 -1.57 -12.99
C ARG A 261 2.97 -1.87 -11.49
N ARG A 262 4.11 -2.16 -10.85
CA ARG A 262 4.30 -2.39 -9.41
C ARG A 262 3.35 -1.50 -8.59
N ALA A 263 2.39 -2.14 -7.90
CA ALA A 263 1.38 -1.45 -7.12
C ALA A 263 1.99 -0.87 -5.86
N VAL A 264 2.19 0.45 -5.84
CA VAL A 264 2.44 1.24 -4.61
C VAL A 264 1.10 1.66 -3.97
N GLY A 265 -0.03 1.09 -4.45
CA GLY A 265 -1.40 1.45 -4.07
C GLY A 265 -1.99 0.59 -2.95
N LEU A 266 -3.28 0.81 -2.67
CA LEU A 266 -4.05 0.02 -1.71
C LEU A 266 -4.27 -1.42 -2.25
N GLU A 267 -4.09 -2.41 -1.38
CA GLU A 267 -4.34 -3.83 -1.64
C GLU A 267 -5.29 -4.43 -0.60
N ALA A 268 -5.96 -5.52 -0.96
CA ALA A 268 -6.79 -6.29 -0.04
C ALA A 268 -5.99 -6.89 1.12
N GLU A 269 -6.65 -7.12 2.27
CA GLU A 269 -6.06 -7.90 3.37
C GLU A 269 -5.75 -9.33 2.91
N ARG A 270 -6.66 -9.97 2.17
CA ARG A 270 -6.51 -11.32 1.61
C ARG A 270 -6.72 -11.32 0.11
N ARG A 271 -5.96 -12.14 -0.61
CA ARG A 271 -6.03 -12.24 -2.07
C ARG A 271 -6.09 -13.68 -2.53
N LEU A 272 -7.07 -13.99 -3.34
CA LEU A 272 -7.13 -15.21 -4.13
C LEU A 272 -6.57 -14.89 -5.51
N ILE A 273 -5.44 -15.52 -5.85
CA ILE A 273 -4.69 -15.24 -7.06
C ILE A 273 -4.94 -16.31 -8.15
N LEU A 274 -5.01 -15.86 -9.40
CA LEU A 274 -5.12 -16.72 -10.58
C LEU A 274 -4.35 -16.12 -11.76
N ASP A 275 -4.14 -16.91 -12.81
CA ASP A 275 -3.57 -16.44 -14.08
C ASP A 275 -4.31 -17.08 -15.26
N TRP A 276 -5.11 -16.28 -15.98
CA TRP A 276 -5.89 -16.75 -17.13
C TRP A 276 -5.04 -17.35 -18.24
N ASP A 277 -3.79 -16.89 -18.40
CA ASP A 277 -2.91 -17.32 -19.48
C ASP A 277 -2.45 -18.77 -19.31
N VAL A 278 -2.49 -19.28 -18.08
CA VAL A 278 -2.16 -20.67 -17.73
C VAL A 278 -3.09 -21.66 -18.43
N LEU A 279 -4.36 -21.31 -18.69
CA LEU A 279 -5.30 -22.18 -19.40
C LEU A 279 -4.89 -22.47 -20.86
N THR A 280 -4.05 -21.60 -21.43
CA THR A 280 -3.56 -21.71 -22.82
C THR A 280 -2.07 -22.01 -22.91
N ALA A 281 -1.39 -22.09 -21.78
CA ALA A 281 0.06 -22.27 -21.74
C ALA A 281 0.46 -23.64 -22.30
N PRO A 282 1.67 -23.77 -22.89
CA PRO A 282 2.19 -25.06 -23.32
C PRO A 282 2.35 -26.07 -22.17
N ASP A 283 2.69 -25.57 -20.98
CA ASP A 283 2.87 -26.37 -19.75
C ASP A 283 2.09 -25.73 -18.57
N PRO A 284 0.76 -25.92 -18.50
CA PRO A 284 -0.04 -25.44 -17.37
C PRO A 284 0.43 -25.97 -16.01
N PRO A 285 0.91 -27.23 -15.89
CA PRO A 285 1.51 -27.72 -14.65
C PRO A 285 2.68 -26.92 -14.09
N ALA A 286 3.62 -26.51 -14.92
CA ALA A 286 4.75 -25.69 -14.47
C ALA A 286 4.29 -24.35 -13.91
N LEU A 287 3.48 -23.60 -14.66
CA LEU A 287 2.99 -22.29 -14.23
C LEU A 287 2.07 -22.36 -13.00
N THR A 288 1.28 -23.42 -12.85
CA THR A 288 0.46 -23.62 -11.64
C THR A 288 1.34 -23.78 -10.40
N ARG A 289 2.50 -24.44 -10.50
CA ARG A 289 3.43 -24.56 -9.38
C ARG A 289 4.01 -23.20 -8.99
N GLU A 290 4.36 -22.37 -9.96
CA GLU A 290 4.84 -21.00 -9.72
C GLU A 290 3.76 -20.16 -9.02
N LEU A 291 2.50 -20.27 -9.46
CA LEU A 291 1.37 -19.57 -8.82
C LEU A 291 1.15 -20.03 -7.37
N LEU A 292 1.25 -21.33 -7.11
CA LEU A 292 1.15 -21.88 -5.75
C LEU A 292 2.33 -21.47 -4.87
N GLU A 293 3.54 -21.37 -5.43
CA GLU A 293 4.73 -20.90 -4.72
C GLU A 293 4.61 -19.42 -4.35
N ALA A 294 4.17 -18.56 -5.28
CA ALA A 294 3.90 -17.16 -5.00
C ALA A 294 2.86 -16.97 -3.88
N ALA A 295 1.83 -17.81 -3.84
CA ALA A 295 0.86 -17.79 -2.74
C ALA A 295 1.44 -18.29 -1.40
N ARG A 296 2.43 -19.17 -1.39
CA ARG A 296 3.08 -19.66 -0.16
C ARG A 296 4.01 -18.63 0.47
N GLU A 297 4.64 -17.78 -0.34
CA GLU A 297 5.51 -16.70 0.14
C GLU A 297 4.74 -15.61 0.90
N ASN A 298 3.41 -15.53 0.73
CA ASN A 298 2.56 -14.56 1.40
C ASN A 298 1.42 -15.24 2.18
N PRO A 299 1.42 -15.23 3.52
CA PRO A 299 0.42 -15.96 4.33
C PRO A 299 -1.02 -15.46 4.15
N ARG A 300 -1.21 -14.32 3.48
CA ARG A 300 -2.52 -13.74 3.19
C ARG A 300 -3.06 -14.13 1.82
N TRP A 301 -2.28 -14.88 1.04
CA TRP A 301 -2.62 -15.25 -0.32
C TRP A 301 -3.00 -16.73 -0.42
N LYS A 302 -3.86 -17.02 -1.38
CA LYS A 302 -4.21 -18.37 -1.83
C LYS A 302 -4.26 -18.37 -3.34
N ALA A 303 -3.96 -19.49 -3.99
CA ALA A 303 -4.02 -19.60 -5.44
C ALA A 303 -5.14 -20.54 -5.90
N LEU A 304 -5.69 -20.27 -7.09
CA LEU A 304 -6.58 -21.19 -7.81
C LEU A 304 -5.80 -21.99 -8.85
N ALA A 305 -6.16 -23.25 -9.03
CA ALA A 305 -5.61 -24.09 -10.08
C ALA A 305 -6.41 -23.94 -11.40
N PRO A 306 -5.77 -24.01 -12.57
CA PRO A 306 -6.48 -24.03 -13.84
C PRO A 306 -7.29 -25.32 -13.98
N ALA A 307 -8.60 -25.19 -14.19
CA ALA A 307 -9.50 -26.30 -14.51
C ALA A 307 -9.37 -26.66 -15.99
N VAL A 308 -8.28 -27.35 -16.36
CA VAL A 308 -8.02 -27.78 -17.74
C VAL A 308 -8.87 -29.01 -18.07
N PRO A 309 -9.81 -28.94 -19.03
CA PRO A 309 -10.68 -30.07 -19.36
C PRO A 309 -9.90 -31.33 -19.73
N GLY A 310 -10.38 -32.49 -19.27
CA GLY A 310 -9.76 -33.79 -19.55
C GLY A 310 -8.52 -34.09 -18.70
N ARG A 311 -8.20 -33.25 -17.70
CA ARG A 311 -7.07 -33.46 -16.77
C ARG A 311 -7.49 -33.49 -15.29
N PRO A 312 -8.40 -34.39 -14.87
CA PRO A 312 -8.87 -34.46 -13.48
C PRO A 312 -7.77 -34.83 -12.48
N GLU A 313 -6.87 -35.75 -12.82
CA GLU A 313 -5.77 -36.14 -11.92
C GLU A 313 -4.76 -35.02 -11.69
N TRP A 314 -4.58 -34.15 -12.69
CA TRP A 314 -3.77 -32.95 -12.52
C TRP A 314 -4.42 -31.98 -11.52
N LEU A 315 -5.71 -31.71 -11.69
CA LEU A 315 -6.46 -30.84 -10.77
C LEU A 315 -6.40 -31.39 -9.34
N ARG A 316 -6.55 -32.71 -9.17
CA ARG A 316 -6.40 -33.40 -7.88
C ARG A 316 -5.04 -33.07 -7.24
N GLY A 317 -3.95 -33.23 -7.97
CA GLY A 317 -2.60 -32.92 -7.47
C GLY A 317 -2.42 -31.45 -7.09
N ALA A 318 -3.02 -30.52 -7.83
CA ALA A 318 -2.96 -29.09 -7.50
C ALA A 318 -3.74 -28.75 -6.21
N LEU A 319 -4.90 -29.37 -5.99
CA LEU A 319 -5.68 -29.22 -4.76
C LEU A 319 -4.93 -29.81 -3.55
N GLU A 320 -4.29 -30.97 -3.71
CA GLU A 320 -3.43 -31.57 -2.68
C GLU A 320 -2.20 -30.70 -2.35
N ALA A 321 -1.68 -30.00 -3.35
CA ALA A 321 -0.59 -29.03 -3.18
C ALA A 321 -1.05 -27.71 -2.52
N GLY A 322 -2.34 -27.54 -2.21
CA GLY A 322 -2.88 -26.41 -1.45
C GLY A 322 -3.61 -25.36 -2.28
N ALA A 323 -3.99 -25.63 -3.53
CA ALA A 323 -4.88 -24.76 -4.29
C ALA A 323 -6.23 -24.62 -3.57
N ALA A 324 -6.72 -23.39 -3.43
CA ALA A 324 -7.96 -23.08 -2.70
C ALA A 324 -9.23 -23.41 -3.51
N GLY A 325 -9.08 -23.79 -4.77
CA GLY A 325 -10.14 -24.06 -5.73
C GLY A 325 -9.57 -24.12 -7.13
N ALA A 326 -10.45 -24.06 -8.11
CA ALA A 326 -10.07 -24.02 -9.51
C ALA A 326 -10.70 -22.84 -10.24
N PHE A 327 -10.15 -22.48 -11.39
CA PHE A 327 -10.74 -21.51 -12.30
C PHE A 327 -10.89 -22.06 -13.72
N ALA A 328 -12.00 -21.73 -14.39
CA ALA A 328 -12.29 -22.17 -15.75
C ALA A 328 -12.70 -20.98 -16.65
N TYR A 329 -12.38 -21.11 -17.94
CA TYR A 329 -12.86 -20.19 -18.96
C TYR A 329 -13.28 -21.02 -20.20
N PRO A 330 -14.58 -21.36 -20.31
CA PRO A 330 -15.12 -22.19 -21.39
C PRO A 330 -14.74 -21.73 -22.80
N GLY A 331 -14.88 -20.44 -23.11
CA GLY A 331 -14.51 -19.87 -24.40
C GLY A 331 -13.04 -20.06 -24.76
N VAL A 332 -12.14 -19.97 -23.77
CA VAL A 332 -10.70 -20.18 -23.96
C VAL A 332 -10.38 -21.67 -24.14
N SER A 333 -10.97 -22.53 -23.30
CA SER A 333 -10.79 -23.99 -23.39
C SER A 333 -11.54 -24.64 -24.58
N ARG A 334 -12.42 -23.88 -25.24
CA ARG A 334 -13.26 -24.31 -26.38
C ARG A 334 -14.16 -25.52 -26.09
N LEU A 335 -14.54 -25.70 -24.83
CA LEU A 335 -15.43 -26.76 -24.38
C LEU A 335 -16.61 -26.17 -23.61
N ALA A 336 -17.79 -26.77 -23.82
CA ALA A 336 -18.99 -26.36 -23.11
C ALA A 336 -18.92 -26.78 -21.64
N PRO A 337 -19.54 -26.04 -20.71
CA PRO A 337 -19.56 -26.40 -19.28
C PRO A 337 -20.14 -27.78 -18.96
N PHE A 338 -20.97 -28.33 -19.85
CA PHE A 338 -21.61 -29.64 -19.73
C PHE A 338 -20.89 -30.77 -20.50
N ALA A 339 -19.71 -30.52 -21.07
CA ALA A 339 -18.91 -31.58 -21.70
C ALA A 339 -18.37 -32.56 -20.64
N ASP A 340 -18.27 -33.85 -20.97
CA ASP A 340 -17.81 -34.89 -20.04
C ASP A 340 -16.43 -34.56 -19.43
N GLU A 341 -15.55 -33.94 -20.21
CA GLU A 341 -14.23 -33.49 -19.78
C GLU A 341 -14.25 -32.40 -18.70
N VAL A 342 -15.30 -31.57 -18.68
CA VAL A 342 -15.53 -30.54 -17.65
C VAL A 342 -16.24 -31.15 -16.44
N LEU A 343 -17.21 -32.03 -16.67
CA LEU A 343 -17.92 -32.72 -15.59
C LEU A 343 -16.98 -33.60 -14.76
N ALA A 344 -15.97 -34.23 -15.38
CA ALA A 344 -14.93 -34.96 -14.66
C ALA A 344 -14.12 -34.07 -13.69
N LEU A 345 -13.96 -32.77 -13.97
CA LEU A 345 -13.33 -31.83 -13.04
C LEU A 345 -14.25 -31.51 -11.86
N GLY A 346 -15.57 -31.45 -12.11
CA GLY A 346 -16.58 -31.28 -11.06
C GLY A 346 -16.53 -32.41 -10.03
N GLU A 347 -16.37 -33.66 -10.47
CA GLU A 347 -16.23 -34.82 -9.57
C GLU A 347 -15.02 -34.71 -8.64
N VAL A 348 -13.89 -34.22 -9.15
CA VAL A 348 -12.71 -33.91 -8.33
C VAL A 348 -13.03 -32.81 -7.31
N LEU A 349 -13.59 -31.69 -7.76
CA LEU A 349 -13.90 -30.55 -6.87
C LEU A 349 -14.91 -30.91 -5.77
N THR A 350 -15.89 -31.77 -6.05
CA THR A 350 -16.82 -32.29 -5.05
C THR A 350 -16.08 -33.05 -3.95
N GLY A 351 -15.11 -33.89 -4.30
CA GLY A 351 -14.32 -34.67 -3.33
C GLY A 351 -13.54 -33.81 -2.34
N TYR A 352 -13.06 -32.64 -2.78
CA TYR A 352 -12.32 -31.70 -1.94
C TYR A 352 -13.19 -30.57 -1.35
N ARG A 353 -14.46 -30.48 -1.76
CA ARG A 353 -15.39 -29.37 -1.44
C ARG A 353 -14.79 -28.01 -1.76
N ARG A 354 -14.16 -27.90 -2.93
CA ARG A 354 -13.46 -26.68 -3.35
C ARG A 354 -14.23 -25.92 -4.44
N PRO A 355 -14.21 -24.58 -4.43
CA PRO A 355 -14.95 -23.79 -5.42
C PRO A 355 -14.40 -23.88 -6.83
N LEU A 356 -15.27 -23.64 -7.80
CA LEU A 356 -14.93 -23.36 -9.19
C LEU A 356 -15.25 -21.90 -9.51
N VAL A 357 -14.25 -21.13 -9.91
CA VAL A 357 -14.40 -19.75 -10.37
C VAL A 357 -14.47 -19.73 -11.90
N VAL A 358 -15.49 -19.12 -12.48
CA VAL A 358 -15.74 -19.18 -13.92
C VAL A 358 -15.83 -17.80 -14.51
N HIS A 359 -15.12 -17.60 -15.62
CA HIS A 359 -15.45 -16.51 -16.51
C HIS A 359 -16.76 -16.84 -17.23
N ALA A 360 -17.68 -15.88 -17.28
CA ALA A 360 -18.90 -15.96 -18.05
C ALA A 360 -19.27 -14.57 -18.58
N GLY A 361 -20.00 -14.54 -19.69
CA GLY A 361 -20.29 -13.34 -20.46
C GLY A 361 -19.18 -13.00 -21.48
N PRO A 362 -19.28 -11.83 -22.12
CA PRO A 362 -18.37 -11.43 -23.18
C PRO A 362 -16.96 -11.18 -22.64
N GLY A 363 -15.97 -11.70 -23.36
CA GLY A 363 -14.55 -11.48 -23.11
C GLY A 363 -13.73 -11.70 -24.38
N PRO A 364 -12.41 -11.96 -24.27
CA PRO A 364 -11.55 -12.18 -25.45
C PRO A 364 -11.84 -13.46 -26.25
N ALA A 365 -12.72 -14.36 -25.76
CA ALA A 365 -13.03 -15.63 -26.38
C ALA A 365 -14.42 -15.65 -27.08
N PRO A 366 -14.73 -16.66 -27.93
CA PRO A 366 -16.01 -16.75 -28.62
C PRO A 366 -17.20 -16.91 -27.65
N LEU A 367 -18.19 -16.02 -27.76
CA LEU A 367 -19.32 -15.90 -26.82
C LEU A 367 -20.17 -17.18 -26.67
N ARG A 368 -20.17 -18.08 -27.66
CA ARG A 368 -21.07 -19.25 -27.73
C ARG A 368 -20.94 -20.24 -26.56
N LEU A 369 -19.84 -20.18 -25.78
CA LEU A 369 -19.57 -21.09 -24.67
C LEU A 369 -19.59 -20.40 -23.30
N ASP A 370 -19.67 -19.07 -23.27
CA ASP A 370 -19.46 -18.29 -22.05
C ASP A 370 -20.77 -17.79 -21.42
N ALA A 371 -21.94 -18.15 -21.96
CA ALA A 371 -23.20 -17.74 -21.36
C ALA A 371 -23.39 -18.38 -19.97
N PRO A 372 -23.69 -17.61 -18.90
CA PRO A 372 -23.84 -18.15 -17.55
C PRO A 372 -24.83 -19.30 -17.43
N GLU A 373 -25.93 -19.26 -18.18
CA GLU A 373 -26.97 -20.31 -18.19
C GLU A 373 -26.45 -21.70 -18.57
N LEU A 374 -25.34 -21.79 -19.31
CA LEU A 374 -24.73 -23.07 -19.69
C LEU A 374 -24.16 -23.83 -18.49
N TRP A 375 -23.98 -23.17 -17.35
CA TRP A 375 -23.56 -23.79 -16.10
C TRP A 375 -24.71 -24.42 -15.30
N ASP A 376 -25.98 -24.36 -15.77
CA ASP A 376 -27.14 -24.94 -15.06
C ASP A 376 -26.95 -26.46 -14.84
N ASP A 377 -26.55 -27.20 -15.88
CA ASP A 377 -26.33 -28.65 -15.79
C ASP A 377 -25.17 -29.02 -14.85
N PHE A 378 -24.10 -28.23 -14.86
CA PHE A 378 -22.98 -28.41 -13.93
C PHE A 378 -23.43 -28.18 -12.49
N ALA A 379 -24.16 -27.08 -12.24
CA ALA A 379 -24.66 -26.74 -10.91
C ALA A 379 -25.67 -27.78 -10.39
N LEU A 380 -26.54 -28.33 -11.27
CA LEU A 380 -27.45 -29.42 -10.94
C LEU A 380 -26.69 -30.70 -10.55
N ARG A 381 -25.64 -31.05 -11.28
CA ARG A 381 -24.86 -32.27 -11.04
C ARG A 381 -23.96 -32.17 -9.81
N PHE A 382 -23.42 -30.99 -9.51
CA PHE A 382 -22.46 -30.77 -8.43
C PHE A 382 -22.93 -29.72 -7.41
N PRO A 383 -24.00 -30.00 -6.64
CA PRO A 383 -24.55 -29.05 -5.68
C PRO A 383 -23.59 -28.68 -4.53
N ASP A 384 -22.59 -29.52 -4.25
CA ASP A 384 -21.58 -29.31 -3.21
C ASP A 384 -20.35 -28.52 -3.70
N VAL A 385 -20.29 -28.15 -4.99
CA VAL A 385 -19.20 -27.34 -5.55
C VAL A 385 -19.68 -25.89 -5.62
N PRO A 386 -19.15 -24.98 -4.81
CA PRO A 386 -19.46 -23.56 -4.96
C PRO A 386 -19.00 -23.07 -6.33
N LEU A 387 -19.91 -22.47 -7.08
CA LEU A 387 -19.63 -21.94 -8.41
C LEU A 387 -19.61 -20.42 -8.34
N VAL A 388 -18.48 -19.79 -8.61
CA VAL A 388 -18.34 -18.32 -8.59
C VAL A 388 -18.36 -17.80 -10.02
N VAL A 389 -19.39 -17.05 -10.39
CA VAL A 389 -19.48 -16.38 -11.69
C VAL A 389 -18.86 -14.99 -11.58
N LEU A 390 -17.82 -14.75 -12.38
CA LEU A 390 -17.10 -13.48 -12.39
C LEU A 390 -17.91 -12.33 -13.01
N HIS A 391 -17.57 -11.10 -12.62
CA HIS A 391 -18.11 -9.86 -13.17
C HIS A 391 -19.63 -9.73 -13.10
N LEU A 392 -20.28 -10.49 -12.21
CA LEU A 392 -21.72 -10.56 -12.10
C LEU A 392 -22.38 -11.00 -13.41
N GLY A 393 -21.67 -11.83 -14.19
CA GLY A 393 -22.05 -12.27 -15.54
C GLY A 393 -21.75 -11.26 -16.66
N GLY A 394 -21.09 -10.14 -16.39
CA GLY A 394 -20.77 -9.12 -17.40
C GLY A 394 -21.96 -8.21 -17.73
N PRO A 395 -22.04 -7.62 -18.94
CA PRO A 395 -23.19 -6.81 -19.37
C PRO A 395 -24.44 -7.66 -19.66
N SER A 396 -25.59 -6.99 -19.75
CA SER A 396 -26.85 -7.61 -20.21
C SER A 396 -26.68 -8.17 -21.64
N PRO A 397 -27.27 -9.33 -21.98
CA PRO A 397 -28.21 -10.16 -21.22
C PRO A 397 -27.58 -11.18 -20.25
N TYR A 398 -26.26 -11.28 -20.22
CA TYR A 398 -25.55 -12.31 -19.46
C TYR A 398 -25.68 -12.13 -17.95
N ARG A 399 -25.77 -10.88 -17.50
CA ARG A 399 -26.05 -10.57 -16.09
C ARG A 399 -27.37 -11.17 -15.62
N GLU A 400 -28.43 -11.00 -16.39
CA GLU A 400 -29.75 -11.54 -16.07
C GLU A 400 -29.72 -13.08 -16.04
N GLN A 401 -28.95 -13.71 -16.95
CA GLN A 401 -28.71 -15.15 -16.90
C GLN A 401 -27.96 -15.57 -15.63
N ALA A 402 -26.95 -14.81 -15.20
CA ALA A 402 -26.21 -15.09 -13.97
C ALA A 402 -27.10 -14.93 -12.72
N PHE A 403 -28.03 -13.96 -12.69
CA PHE A 403 -29.02 -13.83 -11.63
C PHE A 403 -29.96 -15.03 -11.59
N CYS A 404 -30.49 -15.45 -12.74
CA CYS A 404 -31.36 -16.62 -12.83
C CYS A 404 -30.63 -17.89 -12.35
N LEU A 405 -29.38 -18.08 -12.77
CA LEU A 405 -28.56 -19.20 -12.31
C LEU A 405 -28.34 -19.16 -10.80
N ALA A 406 -27.98 -18.00 -10.24
CA ALA A 406 -27.72 -17.84 -8.82
C ALA A 406 -28.98 -17.99 -7.94
N ALA A 407 -30.13 -17.51 -8.44
CA ALA A 407 -31.42 -17.66 -7.79
C ALA A 407 -31.88 -19.12 -7.77
N ARG A 408 -31.58 -19.87 -8.84
CA ARG A 408 -31.94 -21.29 -8.97
C ARG A 408 -31.06 -22.22 -8.13
N HIS A 409 -29.78 -21.90 -7.97
CA HIS A 409 -28.79 -22.79 -7.35
C HIS A 409 -28.14 -22.16 -6.11
N PRO A 410 -28.36 -22.70 -4.89
CA PRO A 410 -27.84 -22.14 -3.64
C PRO A 410 -26.31 -21.98 -3.53
N GLN A 411 -25.55 -22.72 -4.33
CA GLN A 411 -24.09 -22.78 -4.31
C GLN A 411 -23.43 -21.80 -5.31
N VAL A 412 -24.21 -21.00 -6.06
CA VAL A 412 -23.70 -20.09 -7.09
C VAL A 412 -23.45 -18.68 -6.53
N PHE A 413 -22.22 -18.20 -6.52
CA PHE A 413 -21.88 -16.85 -6.03
C PHE A 413 -21.60 -15.93 -7.21
N LEU A 414 -21.87 -14.64 -7.05
CA LEU A 414 -21.58 -13.62 -8.06
C LEU A 414 -20.47 -12.70 -7.57
N GLU A 415 -19.40 -12.60 -8.32
CA GLU A 415 -18.27 -11.73 -8.02
C GLU A 415 -18.46 -10.34 -8.68
N THR A 416 -18.07 -9.27 -8.00
CA THR A 416 -18.57 -7.92 -8.31
C THR A 416 -17.70 -7.06 -9.25
N SER A 417 -16.50 -7.48 -9.61
CA SER A 417 -15.56 -6.65 -10.39
C SER A 417 -16.17 -6.14 -11.69
N GLY A 418 -15.99 -4.85 -11.97
CA GLY A 418 -16.49 -4.20 -13.19
C GLY A 418 -18.03 -4.11 -13.31
N ALA A 419 -18.79 -4.65 -12.36
CA ALA A 419 -20.24 -4.59 -12.38
C ALA A 419 -20.75 -3.19 -11.98
N PRO A 420 -21.77 -2.63 -12.65
CA PRO A 420 -22.37 -1.36 -12.23
C PRO A 420 -22.91 -1.42 -10.80
N LEU A 421 -22.74 -0.36 -10.01
CA LEU A 421 -23.24 -0.30 -8.62
C LEU A 421 -24.75 -0.60 -8.49
N PRO A 422 -25.64 -0.13 -9.39
CA PRO A 422 -27.05 -0.51 -9.36
C PRO A 422 -27.27 -2.02 -9.52
N ALA A 423 -26.44 -2.71 -10.30
CA ALA A 423 -26.53 -4.15 -10.47
C ALA A 423 -26.06 -4.91 -9.23
N VAL A 424 -24.97 -4.48 -8.59
CA VAL A 424 -24.52 -5.07 -7.32
C VAL A 424 -25.59 -4.90 -6.24
N ARG A 425 -26.20 -3.71 -6.17
CA ARG A 425 -27.30 -3.44 -5.25
C ARG A 425 -28.51 -4.34 -5.51
N ALA A 426 -28.96 -4.45 -6.77
CA ALA A 426 -30.07 -5.32 -7.14
C ALA A 426 -29.77 -6.79 -6.76
N ALA A 427 -28.55 -7.27 -7.04
CA ALA A 427 -28.14 -8.62 -6.66
C ALA A 427 -28.15 -8.81 -5.13
N ALA A 428 -27.75 -7.80 -4.35
CA ALA A 428 -27.77 -7.87 -2.89
C ALA A 428 -29.20 -7.86 -2.33
N GLU A 429 -30.13 -7.15 -2.98
CA GLU A 429 -31.55 -7.10 -2.62
C GLU A 429 -32.29 -8.40 -3.00
N GLU A 430 -32.02 -8.96 -4.17
CA GLU A 430 -32.73 -10.13 -4.72
C GLU A 430 -32.16 -11.47 -4.23
N LEU A 431 -30.83 -11.62 -4.22
CA LEU A 431 -30.14 -12.87 -3.85
C LEU A 431 -29.66 -12.87 -2.39
N GLY A 432 -29.56 -11.68 -1.79
CA GLY A 432 -28.96 -11.47 -0.48
C GLY A 432 -27.43 -11.21 -0.57
N PRO A 433 -26.88 -10.38 0.35
CA PRO A 433 -25.45 -10.05 0.36
C PRO A 433 -24.55 -11.27 0.60
N GLY A 434 -25.09 -12.35 1.18
CA GLY A 434 -24.39 -13.62 1.39
C GLY A 434 -23.99 -14.36 0.10
N ARG A 435 -24.51 -13.91 -1.07
CA ARG A 435 -24.27 -14.52 -2.38
C ARG A 435 -23.35 -13.72 -3.29
N LEU A 436 -22.84 -12.60 -2.80
CA LEU A 436 -21.91 -11.76 -3.54
C LEU A 436 -20.51 -11.83 -2.94
N LEU A 437 -19.51 -11.64 -3.80
CA LEU A 437 -18.10 -11.64 -3.45
C LEU A 437 -17.42 -10.42 -4.05
N PHE A 438 -16.60 -9.73 -3.26
CA PHE A 438 -15.71 -8.71 -3.79
C PHE A 438 -14.56 -9.33 -4.57
N GLY A 439 -14.25 -8.75 -5.72
CA GLY A 439 -13.03 -9.02 -6.44
C GLY A 439 -12.64 -7.84 -7.31
N SER A 440 -11.35 -7.82 -7.70
CA SER A 440 -10.78 -6.76 -8.53
C SER A 440 -10.85 -7.06 -10.03
N GLY A 441 -11.01 -8.32 -10.44
CA GLY A 441 -11.19 -8.69 -11.84
C GLY A 441 -9.90 -8.75 -12.67
N GLY A 442 -8.73 -8.50 -12.06
CA GLY A 442 -7.45 -8.89 -12.63
C GLY A 442 -6.48 -7.82 -13.14
N GLY A 443 -6.84 -6.55 -13.24
CA GLY A 443 -5.85 -5.49 -13.49
C GLY A 443 -5.11 -5.10 -12.20
N ALA A 444 -3.78 -4.97 -12.23
CA ALA A 444 -3.00 -4.54 -11.05
C ALA A 444 -3.31 -3.08 -10.58
N ARG A 445 -4.18 -2.35 -11.29
CA ARG A 445 -4.73 -1.05 -10.89
C ARG A 445 -6.16 -1.13 -10.33
N ASP A 446 -6.67 -2.34 -10.09
CA ASP A 446 -8.11 -2.56 -9.95
C ASP A 446 -8.59 -2.65 -8.50
N PHE A 447 -7.76 -3.06 -7.54
CA PHE A 447 -8.25 -3.17 -6.16
C PHE A 447 -8.72 -1.81 -5.63
N GLU A 448 -7.87 -0.79 -5.63
CA GLU A 448 -8.22 0.53 -5.07
C GLU A 448 -9.44 1.15 -5.76
N ARG A 449 -9.54 0.99 -7.09
CA ARG A 449 -10.67 1.50 -7.88
C ARG A 449 -11.96 0.73 -7.58
N GLU A 450 -11.92 -0.59 -7.61
CA GLU A 450 -13.10 -1.42 -7.33
C GLU A 450 -13.53 -1.30 -5.86
N TRP A 451 -12.58 -1.14 -4.94
CA TRP A 451 -12.82 -0.85 -3.54
C TRP A 451 -13.52 0.49 -3.36
N ALA A 452 -12.97 1.58 -3.91
CA ALA A 452 -13.59 2.91 -3.85
C ALA A 452 -14.99 2.89 -4.46
N ARG A 453 -15.17 2.23 -5.60
CA ARG A 453 -16.48 2.03 -6.25
C ARG A 453 -17.47 1.33 -5.33
N LEU A 454 -17.09 0.19 -4.74
CA LEU A 454 -18.02 -0.57 -3.89
C LEU A 454 -18.28 0.09 -2.53
N GLN A 455 -17.33 0.85 -1.99
CA GLN A 455 -17.53 1.61 -0.75
C GLN A 455 -18.73 2.57 -0.83
N GLU A 456 -19.11 3.05 -2.03
CA GLU A 456 -20.31 3.87 -2.23
C GLU A 456 -21.60 3.14 -1.83
N LEU A 457 -21.62 1.81 -1.82
CA LEU A 457 -22.76 1.01 -1.37
C LEU A 457 -22.80 0.81 0.15
N ALA A 458 -21.74 1.10 0.90
CA ALA A 458 -21.69 0.85 2.34
C ALA A 458 -22.81 1.57 3.12
N PRO A 459 -23.12 2.86 2.86
CA PRO A 459 -24.25 3.55 3.52
C PRO A 459 -25.62 2.98 3.15
N VAL A 460 -25.75 2.39 1.96
CA VAL A 460 -27.02 1.89 1.41
C VAL A 460 -27.31 0.47 1.90
N LEU A 461 -26.30 -0.40 1.89
CA LEU A 461 -26.42 -1.80 2.30
C LEU A 461 -26.34 -1.97 3.83
N GLY A 462 -25.72 -1.02 4.52
CA GLY A 462 -25.37 -1.13 5.93
C GLY A 462 -24.11 -1.98 6.15
N GLU A 463 -23.44 -1.73 7.28
CA GLU A 463 -22.11 -2.26 7.58
C GLU A 463 -22.03 -3.79 7.48
N ARG A 464 -23.01 -4.51 8.05
CA ARG A 464 -23.01 -5.98 8.06
C ARG A 464 -23.14 -6.58 6.67
N ALA A 465 -24.03 -6.05 5.83
CA ALA A 465 -24.22 -6.54 4.47
C ALA A 465 -23.00 -6.19 3.60
N PHE A 466 -22.46 -4.99 3.74
CA PHE A 466 -21.25 -4.58 3.04
C PHE A 466 -20.06 -5.47 3.41
N GLN A 467 -19.81 -5.72 4.71
CA GLN A 467 -18.74 -6.60 5.19
C GLN A 467 -18.91 -8.06 4.73
N ALA A 468 -20.15 -8.54 4.62
CA ALA A 468 -20.41 -9.86 4.06
C ALA A 468 -19.87 -9.98 2.62
N ILE A 469 -20.15 -8.98 1.79
CA ILE A 469 -19.74 -8.93 0.37
C ILE A 469 -18.22 -8.76 0.25
N VAL A 470 -17.64 -7.80 0.97
CA VAL A 470 -16.23 -7.43 0.78
C VAL A 470 -15.23 -8.33 1.49
N ASN A 471 -15.68 -9.18 2.40
CA ASN A 471 -14.78 -10.00 3.19
C ASN A 471 -15.35 -11.35 3.59
N ASP A 472 -16.44 -11.40 4.36
CA ASP A 472 -16.78 -12.60 5.13
C ASP A 472 -17.11 -13.80 4.22
N ASN A 473 -17.82 -13.54 3.10
CA ASN A 473 -18.16 -14.59 2.15
C ASN A 473 -16.91 -15.15 1.46
N GLY A 474 -16.03 -14.29 0.94
CA GLY A 474 -14.78 -14.70 0.28
C GLY A 474 -13.84 -15.42 1.25
N ARG A 475 -13.70 -14.90 2.47
CA ARG A 475 -12.92 -15.54 3.53
C ARG A 475 -13.45 -16.93 3.88
N ARG A 476 -14.77 -17.07 4.06
CA ARG A 476 -15.41 -18.36 4.35
C ARG A 476 -15.26 -19.35 3.18
N LEU A 477 -15.29 -18.85 1.95
CA LEU A 477 -15.28 -19.71 0.77
C LEU A 477 -13.88 -20.25 0.45
N PHE A 478 -12.83 -19.43 0.63
CA PHE A 478 -11.49 -19.77 0.16
C PHE A 478 -10.42 -19.87 1.26
N PHE A 479 -10.62 -19.26 2.42
CA PHE A 479 -9.60 -19.12 3.47
C PHE A 479 -9.92 -19.84 4.77
N THR A 480 -11.05 -20.52 4.86
CA THR A 480 -11.37 -21.43 5.97
C THR A 480 -11.34 -22.87 5.49
N GLU A 481 -10.94 -23.80 6.37
CA GLU A 481 -10.98 -25.22 6.04
C GLU A 481 -12.43 -25.68 5.84
N PRO A 482 -12.70 -26.57 4.87
CA PRO A 482 -14.03 -27.10 4.64
C PRO A 482 -14.56 -27.78 5.91
N SER A 483 -15.63 -27.25 6.50
CA SER A 483 -16.28 -27.91 7.64
C SER A 483 -17.02 -29.17 7.19
N ALA A 484 -17.11 -30.19 8.06
CA ALA A 484 -17.79 -31.45 7.75
C ALA A 484 -19.30 -31.28 7.48
N GLY A 485 -19.94 -30.20 7.96
CA GLY A 485 -21.34 -29.87 7.66
C GLY A 485 -21.51 -29.28 6.25
N GLY A 486 -22.44 -29.84 5.46
CA GLY A 486 -22.72 -29.37 4.11
C GLY A 486 -23.26 -27.94 4.07
N LEU A 487 -23.29 -27.34 2.87
CA LEU A 487 -23.82 -25.99 2.58
C LEU A 487 -25.34 -25.82 2.86
N SER A 488 -25.98 -26.83 3.45
CA SER A 488 -27.44 -26.98 3.62
C SER A 488 -28.07 -26.10 4.72
N ALA A 489 -27.35 -25.13 5.27
CA ALA A 489 -27.82 -24.25 6.37
C ALA A 489 -28.08 -22.79 5.94
N MET A 490 -28.32 -22.53 4.65
CA MET A 490 -28.84 -21.25 4.18
C MET A 490 -30.37 -21.34 4.04
N PRO A 491 -31.14 -20.34 4.51
CA PRO A 491 -32.59 -20.41 4.52
C PRO A 491 -33.15 -20.58 3.11
N ALA A 492 -33.99 -21.60 2.92
CA ALA A 492 -34.75 -21.78 1.69
C ALA A 492 -35.61 -20.55 1.42
N LEU A 493 -35.51 -19.97 0.23
CA LEU A 493 -36.34 -18.84 -0.18
C LEU A 493 -37.80 -19.28 -0.33
N ARG A 494 -38.70 -18.41 0.14
CA ARG A 494 -40.15 -18.54 0.03
C ARG A 494 -40.54 -18.66 -1.45
N ALA A 495 -41.33 -19.69 -1.76
CA ALA A 495 -41.90 -19.91 -3.08
C ALA A 495 -42.53 -18.62 -3.64
N PHE A 496 -42.24 -18.32 -4.90
CA PHE A 496 -42.94 -17.31 -5.69
C PHE A 496 -44.45 -17.59 -5.62
N ARG A 497 -45.20 -16.75 -4.90
CA ARG A 497 -46.66 -16.71 -5.07
C ARG A 497 -46.92 -16.00 -6.38
N GLN A 498 -47.45 -16.75 -7.36
CA GLN A 498 -48.03 -16.15 -8.55
C GLN A 498 -49.18 -15.22 -8.13
N PRO A 499 -49.30 -14.01 -8.70
CA PRO A 499 -50.46 -13.17 -8.50
C PRO A 499 -51.68 -13.83 -9.16
N GLY A 500 -52.74 -14.02 -8.38
CA GLY A 500 -54.04 -14.48 -8.85
C GLY A 500 -54.95 -13.35 -9.31
#